data_AF-A0A227J377-F1
#
_entry.id   AF-A0A227J377-F1
#
_cell.length_a   1.000
_cell.length_b   1.000
_cell.length_c   1.000
_cell.angle_alpha   90.00
_cell.angle_beta   90.00
_cell.angle_gamma   90.00
#
_symmetry.space_group_name_H-M   'P 1'
#
loop_
_entity.id
_entity.type
_entity.pdbx_description
1 polymer ?
#
loop_
_entity_poly.entity_id
_entity_poly.type
_entity_poly.pdbx_seq_one_letter_code
_entity_poly.pdbx_strand_id
1 'polypeptide(L)'
;GSIDEELVEPQEIVKIIDDSILPDMKKLHPSVKTELGGDIEEQAAQRNEQIMFFVAGMIIVYILLAVPLKSYTQPLIVMSVIPFSLTGAIWGHFWLGLDISMMSTFG
;
A
#
# COMPACT_ATOMS: atom_id res chain seq x y z
N GLY A 1 -14.98 23.48 -4.77
CA GLY A 1 -15.50 22.34 -5.54
C GLY A 1 -14.97 21.11 -4.87
N SER A 2 -15.85 20.31 -4.26
CA SER A 2 -15.50 19.04 -3.64
C SER A 2 -15.10 18.08 -4.75
N ILE A 3 -13.81 17.78 -4.83
CA ILE A 3 -13.29 16.71 -5.68
C ILE A 3 -13.67 15.43 -4.94
N ASP A 4 -14.52 14.63 -5.58
CA ASP A 4 -14.96 13.34 -5.08
C ASP A 4 -13.78 12.37 -5.22
N GLU A 5 -12.99 12.25 -4.14
CA GLU A 5 -11.88 11.29 -4.01
C GLU A 5 -12.37 9.83 -3.91
N GLU A 6 -13.69 9.62 -3.82
CA GLU A 6 -14.33 8.29 -3.74
C GLU A 6 -14.32 7.54 -5.09
N LEU A 7 -14.12 8.24 -6.21
CA LEU A 7 -14.21 7.63 -7.55
C LEU A 7 -12.88 7.41 -8.27
N VAL A 8 -11.78 7.99 -7.79
CA VAL A 8 -10.47 7.87 -8.44
C VAL A 8 -9.34 7.96 -7.41
N GLU A 9 -8.49 6.92 -7.33
CA GLU A 9 -7.32 6.98 -6.45
C GLU A 9 -6.37 8.10 -6.90
N PRO A 10 -5.98 9.03 -6.00
CA PRO A 10 -5.05 10.11 -6.33
C PRO A 10 -3.73 9.62 -6.95
N GLN A 11 -3.29 8.41 -6.59
CA GLN A 11 -2.09 7.78 -7.15
C GLN A 11 -2.25 7.41 -8.62
N GLU A 12 -3.46 7.03 -9.04
CA GLU A 12 -3.77 6.72 -10.44
C GLU A 12 -3.80 8.00 -11.29
N ILE A 13 -4.35 9.10 -10.75
CA ILE A 13 -4.32 10.40 -11.42
C ILE A 13 -2.89 10.91 -11.57
N VAL A 14 -2.07 10.80 -10.53
CA VAL A 14 -0.66 11.20 -10.57
C VAL A 14 0.11 10.41 -11.62
N LYS A 15 -0.14 9.11 -11.72
CA LYS A 15 0.48 8.24 -12.74
C LYS A 15 0.06 8.64 -14.16
N ILE A 16 -1.22 8.93 -14.38
CA ILE A 16 -1.72 9.42 -15.67
C ILE A 16 -1.07 10.76 -16.03
N ILE A 17 -0.94 11.66 -15.06
CA ILE A 17 -0.29 12.95 -15.27
C ILE A 17 1.19 12.75 -15.66
N ASP A 18 1.93 11.91 -14.95
CA ASP A 18 3.36 11.68 -15.21
C ASP A 18 3.62 10.94 -16.54
N ASP A 19 2.84 9.89 -16.84
CA ASP A 19 3.06 9.03 -18.00
C ASP A 19 2.55 9.64 -19.32
N SER A 20 1.50 10.47 -19.27
CA SER A 20 0.83 10.95 -20.49
C SER A 20 0.83 12.47 -20.66
N ILE A 21 0.68 13.24 -19.58
CA ILE A 21 0.46 14.70 -19.69
C ILE A 21 1.78 15.47 -19.58
N LEU A 22 2.65 15.11 -18.63
CA LEU A 22 3.95 15.75 -18.42
C LEU A 22 4.91 15.65 -19.61
N PRO A 23 5.06 14.53 -20.34
CA PRO A 23 5.95 14.48 -21.50
C PRO A 23 5.49 15.39 -22.64
N ASP A 24 4.19 15.55 -22.84
CA ASP A 24 3.64 16.45 -23.87
C ASP A 24 3.72 17.92 -23.44
N MET A 25 3.55 18.23 -22.14
CA MET A 25 3.75 19.57 -21.58
C MET A 25 5.22 20.02 -21.60
N LYS A 26 6.18 19.12 -21.32
CA LYS A 26 7.62 19.42 -21.40
C LYS A 26 8.09 19.75 -22.82
N LYS A 27 7.45 19.19 -23.85
CA LYS A 27 7.71 19.52 -25.27
C LYS A 27 7.24 20.93 -25.64
N LEU A 28 6.12 21.38 -25.08
CA LEU A 28 5.51 22.68 -25.39
C LEU A 28 6.09 23.81 -24.53
N HIS A 29 6.51 23.53 -23.30
CA HIS A 29 7.05 24.52 -22.36
C HIS A 29 8.26 23.97 -21.57
N PRO A 30 9.48 23.96 -22.17
CA PRO A 30 10.68 23.39 -21.56
C PRO A 30 11.17 24.11 -20.27
N SER A 31 10.56 25.25 -19.92
CA SER A 31 10.89 26.05 -18.74
C SER A 31 10.07 25.68 -17.49
N VAL A 32 9.07 24.80 -17.60
CA VAL A 32 8.22 24.38 -16.47
C VAL A 32 8.89 23.20 -15.75
N LYS A 33 9.19 23.40 -14.46
CA LYS A 33 9.60 22.33 -13.54
C LYS A 33 8.36 21.77 -12.86
N THR A 34 8.11 20.48 -13.03
CA THR A 34 7.06 19.76 -12.32
C THR A 34 7.72 18.93 -11.23
N GLU A 35 7.40 19.22 -9.98
CA GLU A 35 7.74 18.35 -8.84
C GLU A 35 6.44 17.64 -8.43
N LEU A 36 6.48 16.31 -8.41
CA LEU A 36 5.50 15.52 -7.67
C LEU A 36 5.54 16.05 -6.23
N GLY A 37 4.44 16.63 -5.73
CA GLY A 37 4.45 17.36 -4.46
C GLY A 37 4.94 16.51 -3.27
N GLY A 38 5.41 17.19 -2.21
CA GLY A 38 5.98 16.54 -1.01
C GLY A 38 5.07 15.48 -0.37
N ASP A 39 3.75 15.66 -0.43
CA ASP A 39 2.76 14.74 0.16
C ASP A 39 2.77 13.35 -0.47
N ILE A 40 3.12 13.22 -1.76
CA ILE A 40 3.20 11.91 -2.44
C ILE A 40 4.49 11.19 -2.06
N GLU A 41 5.61 11.94 -1.96
CA GLU A 41 6.89 11.41 -1.52
C GLU A 41 6.83 10.97 -0.05
N GLU A 42 6.18 11.77 0.80
CA GLU A 42 5.95 11.44 2.22
C GLU A 42 5.08 10.17 2.36
N GLN A 43 3.99 10.04 1.59
CA GLN A 43 3.17 8.82 1.58
C GLN A 43 3.96 7.59 1.12
N ALA A 44 4.82 7.74 0.10
CA ALA A 44 5.65 6.65 -0.37
C ALA A 44 6.68 6.23 0.69
N ALA A 45 7.32 7.19 1.36
CA ALA A 45 8.24 6.94 2.47
C ALA A 45 7.53 6.23 3.63
N GLN A 46 6.35 6.71 4.04
CA GLN A 46 5.54 6.09 5.09
C GLN A 46 5.14 4.65 4.75
N ARG A 47 4.71 4.38 3.51
CA ARG A 47 4.43 2.99 3.07
C ARG A 47 5.66 2.10 3.17
N ASN A 48 6.83 2.62 2.80
CA ASN A 48 8.07 1.85 2.86
C ASN A 48 8.46 1.53 4.30
N GLU A 49 8.33 2.49 5.22
CA GLU A 49 8.53 2.27 6.66
C GLU A 49 7.54 1.23 7.22
N GLN A 50 6.27 1.31 6.84
CA GLN A 50 5.25 0.34 7.25
C GLN A 50 5.60 -1.08 6.79
N ILE A 51 6.05 -1.25 5.53
CA ILE A 51 6.50 -2.55 5.01
C ILE A 51 7.73 -3.04 5.78
N MET A 52 8.68 -2.16 6.08
CA MET A 52 9.88 -2.52 6.86
C MET A 52 9.49 -3.05 8.25
N PHE A 53 8.62 -2.35 8.97
CA PHE A 53 8.16 -2.78 10.30
C PHE A 53 7.30 -4.02 10.24
N PHE A 54 6.47 -4.18 9.22
CA PHE A 54 5.69 -5.39 9.00
C PHE A 54 6.60 -6.63 8.83
N VAL A 55 7.63 -6.54 7.99
CA VAL A 55 8.60 -7.62 7.78
C VAL A 55 9.40 -7.91 9.06
N ALA A 56 9.87 -6.88 9.75
CA ALA A 56 10.56 -7.04 11.03
C ALA A 56 9.66 -7.74 12.07
N GLY A 57 8.40 -7.35 12.17
CA GLY A 57 7.40 -7.98 13.03
C GLY A 57 7.15 -9.44 12.67
N MET A 58 7.03 -9.77 11.37
CA MET A 58 6.90 -11.16 10.92
C MET A 58 8.08 -12.02 11.35
N ILE A 59 9.31 -11.51 11.25
CA ILE A 59 10.52 -12.23 11.69
C ILE A 59 10.47 -12.47 13.21
N ILE A 60 10.08 -11.47 14.00
CA ILE A 60 9.97 -11.62 15.45
C ILE A 60 8.91 -12.68 15.81
N VAL A 61 7.71 -12.59 15.23
CA VAL A 61 6.64 -13.57 15.46
C VAL A 61 7.07 -14.97 15.04
N TYR A 62 7.76 -15.10 13.90
CA TYR A 62 8.31 -16.38 13.46
C TYR A 62 9.24 -16.99 14.49
N ILE A 63 10.20 -16.21 15.04
CA ILE A 63 11.13 -16.68 16.06
C ILE A 63 10.36 -17.09 17.33
N LEU A 64 9.41 -16.27 17.78
CA LEU A 64 8.57 -16.54 18.95
C LEU A 64 7.77 -17.84 18.81
N LEU A 65 7.35 -18.20 17.60
CA LEU A 65 6.64 -19.46 17.32
C LEU A 65 7.60 -20.64 17.13
N ALA A 66 8.74 -20.43 16.45
CA ALA A 66 9.69 -21.50 16.12
C ALA A 66 10.33 -22.12 17.37
N VAL A 67 10.64 -21.31 18.38
CA VAL A 67 11.27 -21.76 19.63
C VAL A 67 10.39 -22.77 20.41
N PRO A 68 9.13 -22.47 20.78
CA PRO A 68 8.28 -23.41 21.52
C PRO A 68 7.84 -24.59 20.66
N LEU A 69 7.58 -24.39 19.36
CA LEU A 69 7.16 -25.46 18.44
C LEU A 69 8.31 -26.41 18.08
N LYS A 70 9.56 -26.02 18.34
CA LYS A 70 10.78 -26.77 17.98
C LYS A 70 10.79 -27.20 16.51
N SER A 71 10.13 -26.43 15.66
CA SER A 71 9.92 -26.70 14.25
C SER A 71 9.94 -25.39 13.48
N TYR A 72 10.59 -25.39 12.33
CA TYR A 72 10.66 -24.23 11.43
C TYR A 72 9.51 -24.22 10.42
N THR A 73 8.96 -25.39 10.08
CA THR A 73 7.85 -25.51 9.12
C THR A 73 6.50 -25.17 9.76
N GLN A 74 6.28 -25.54 11.03
CA GLN A 74 5.02 -25.26 11.72
C GLN A 74 4.72 -23.74 11.82
N PRO A 75 5.67 -22.86 12.20
CA PRO A 75 5.46 -21.42 12.14
C PRO A 75 5.12 -20.88 10.75
N LEU A 76 5.71 -21.42 9.67
CA LEU A 76 5.37 -21.00 8.30
C LEU A 76 3.91 -21.29 7.96
N ILE A 77 3.40 -22.45 8.39
CA ILE A 77 1.99 -22.81 8.23
C ILE A 77 1.09 -21.80 8.97
N VAL A 78 1.44 -21.45 10.21
CA VAL A 78 0.68 -20.45 10.98
C VAL A 78 0.73 -19.07 10.32
N MET A 79 1.91 -18.64 9.85
CA MET A 79 2.06 -17.34 9.17
C MET A 79 1.30 -17.27 7.84
N SER A 80 1.00 -18.40 7.20
CA SER A 80 0.16 -18.41 5.99
C SER A 80 -1.22 -17.79 6.22
N VAL A 81 -1.72 -17.79 7.45
CA VAL A 81 -2.99 -17.13 7.80
C VAL A 81 -2.95 -15.63 7.49
N ILE A 82 -1.81 -14.95 7.58
CA ILE A 82 -1.69 -13.50 7.36
C ILE A 82 -2.11 -13.09 5.92
N PRO A 83 -1.54 -13.64 4.84
CA PRO A 83 -2.00 -13.33 3.48
C PRO A 83 -3.44 -13.82 3.21
N PHE A 84 -3.88 -14.91 3.84
CA PHE A 84 -5.28 -15.35 3.71
C PHE A 84 -6.26 -14.39 4.40
N SER A 85 -5.90 -13.83 5.55
CA SER A 85 -6.70 -12.81 6.24
C SER A 85 -6.88 -11.55 5.40
N LEU A 86 -5.82 -11.11 4.70
CA LEU A 86 -5.92 -9.97 3.76
C LEU A 86 -6.90 -10.29 2.61
N THR A 87 -6.81 -11.48 2.03
CA THR A 87 -7.74 -11.92 0.98
C THR A 87 -9.18 -11.94 1.49
N GLY A 88 -9.40 -12.42 2.72
CA GLY A 88 -10.70 -12.42 3.38
C GLY A 88 -11.23 -11.02 3.65
N ALA A 89 -10.38 -10.08 4.08
CA ALA A 89 -10.74 -8.69 4.31
C ALA A 89 -11.17 -7.99 3.00
N ILE A 90 -10.43 -8.21 1.90
CA ILE A 90 -10.77 -7.69 0.57
C ILE A 90 -12.13 -8.24 0.12
N TRP A 91 -12.35 -9.54 0.26
CA TRP A 91 -13.64 -10.17 -0.06
C TRP A 91 -14.77 -9.64 0.82
N GLY A 92 -14.51 -9.39 2.10
CA GLY A 92 -15.47 -8.79 3.02
C GLY A 92 -15.86 -7.37 2.60
N HIS A 93 -14.89 -6.53 2.25
CA HIS A 93 -15.14 -5.18 1.72
C HIS A 93 -15.96 -5.22 0.44
N PHE A 94 -15.60 -6.11 -0.50
CA PHE A 94 -16.34 -6.29 -1.75
C PHE A 94 -17.79 -6.72 -1.50
N TRP A 95 -18.03 -7.65 -0.57
CA TRP A 95 -19.39 -8.11 -0.24
C TRP A 95 -20.24 -7.05 0.45
N LEU A 96 -19.60 -6.20 1.27
CA LEU A 96 -20.25 -5.13 2.01
C LEU A 96 -20.39 -3.83 1.21
N GLY A 97 -19.77 -3.74 0.02
CA GLY A 97 -19.74 -2.53 -0.81
C GLY A 97 -18.95 -1.39 -0.18
N LEU A 98 -17.89 -1.72 0.59
CA LEU A 98 -17.01 -0.73 1.22
C LEU A 98 -15.76 -0.52 0.38
N ASP A 99 -15.39 0.74 0.14
CA ASP A 99 -14.13 1.07 -0.51
C ASP A 99 -12.93 0.83 0.40
N ILE A 100 -11.85 0.33 -0.19
CA ILE A 100 -10.60 0.09 0.52
C ILE A 100 -9.87 1.42 0.64
N SER A 101 -9.79 1.96 1.87
CA SER A 101 -9.05 3.18 2.18
C SER A 101 -7.79 2.89 3.00
N MET A 102 -6.91 3.88 3.17
CA MET A 102 -5.76 3.76 4.09
C MET A 102 -6.17 3.34 5.51
N MET A 103 -7.33 3.81 6.01
CA MET A 103 -7.86 3.40 7.32
C MET A 103 -8.23 1.92 7.36
N SER A 104 -8.78 1.37 6.26
CA SER A 104 -9.12 -0.06 6.14
C SER A 104 -7.89 -0.98 6.30
N THR A 105 -6.68 -0.49 6.00
CA THR A 105 -5.45 -1.28 6.18
C THR A 105 -5.07 -1.48 7.66
N PHE A 106 -5.54 -0.61 8.55
CA PHE A 106 -5.33 -0.74 9.98
C PHE A 106 -6.47 -1.51 10.68
N GLY A 107 -7.63 -1.65 10.02
CA GLY A 107 -8.81 -2.35 10.52
C GLY A 107 -10.05 -1.48 10.63
#